data_AF-A0A2U2MUW6-F1
#
_entry.id   AF-A0A2U2MUW6-F1
#
_cell.length_a   1.000
_cell.length_b   1.000
_cell.length_c   1.000
_cell.angle_alpha   90.00
_cell.angle_beta   90.00
_cell.angle_gamma   90.00
#
_symmetry.space_group_name_H-M   'P 1'
#
loop_
_entity.id
_entity.type
_entity.pdbx_description
1 polymer ?
#
loop_
_entity_poly.entity_id
_entity_poly.type
_entity_poly.pdbx_seq_one_letter_code
_entity_poly.pdbx_strand_id
1 'polypeptide(L)'
;MSERQDERFDLAAVFPDKGDPRRPPEWFGRGLLYTAIAVFAAYFVWNTWDKVSSIVLYIVISMFIALAVEPVVRWLVIHGWRRGVASGVTLVSLVIILAGLLTLFGNMFVQQLIGMIKSLPGLYAQIVDVVERQFHTKLDLESLGMEVFKNIQTSTVTNFANQALSTTFSLLNALLGLMTVMLVTYYISAAFPAMRRSLCQWIAPKSQERFLVVWTVVQDQISNFLYSRIILAAISSVCMSIFMMSLDIPYWLPLSIFCGLISQFIPTVGTYIGGALPVVSAWGTNGVKYALFVLVYIVVYQQIENLILSPAISQRTMDLNPAIAFLAVLALGSVFGALGAFLALPLTASFQAVFKAYTKRYELIDSPLLSDPKPVKKSTMVKGVEAFNEHVVKPVSDHMPRAARGSSARVRVHDATVSRELDYAHTRLEDYATSEELDESRTVAIPKNAAASKSAGKPDLNPDVGDGKDNTGMSANETGPESPTKPEQTASEDAKTGRSAREEWR
;
A
#
# COMPACT_ATOMS: atom_id res chain seq x y z
N MET A 1 -64.95 -70.59 16.52
CA MET A 1 -63.89 -70.94 17.51
C MET A 1 -62.56 -70.78 16.80
N SER A 2 -61.52 -70.33 17.52
CA SER A 2 -60.22 -69.88 17.00
C SER A 2 -60.27 -68.61 16.15
N GLU A 3 -59.64 -67.55 16.63
CA GLU A 3 -59.25 -66.41 15.80
C GLU A 3 -58.15 -66.78 14.80
N ARG A 4 -58.05 -65.98 13.74
CA ARG A 4 -56.74 -65.54 13.20
C ARG A 4 -56.82 -64.04 13.06
N GLN A 5 -55.98 -63.32 13.80
CA GLN A 5 -55.83 -61.87 13.60
C GLN A 5 -55.04 -61.66 12.31
N ASP A 6 -55.51 -60.77 11.43
CA ASP A 6 -54.67 -60.23 10.37
C ASP A 6 -53.57 -59.39 11.04
N GLU A 7 -52.34 -59.91 11.16
CA GLU A 7 -51.15 -59.08 11.41
C GLU A 7 -50.86 -58.22 10.17
N ARG A 8 -51.69 -57.20 9.95
CA ARG A 8 -51.39 -56.13 8.99
C ARG A 8 -50.22 -55.35 9.54
N PHE A 9 -49.06 -55.52 8.93
CA PHE A 9 -47.88 -54.70 9.20
C PHE A 9 -48.29 -53.22 9.14
N ASP A 10 -48.29 -52.56 10.30
CA ASP A 10 -48.72 -51.18 10.40
C ASP A 10 -47.65 -50.26 9.81
N LEU A 11 -47.78 -49.98 8.52
CA LEU A 11 -46.87 -49.11 7.78
C LEU A 11 -46.88 -47.67 8.32
N ALA A 12 -47.93 -47.23 9.02
CA ALA A 12 -47.96 -45.92 9.69
C ALA A 12 -47.08 -45.88 10.94
N ALA A 13 -46.87 -47.03 11.61
CA ALA A 13 -45.90 -47.15 12.71
C ALA A 13 -44.44 -47.09 12.22
N VAL A 14 -44.18 -47.42 10.95
CA VAL A 14 -42.85 -47.36 10.31
C VAL A 14 -42.59 -46.01 9.64
N PHE A 15 -43.62 -45.43 9.00
CA PHE A 15 -43.55 -44.15 8.30
C PHE A 15 -44.64 -43.18 8.82
N PRO A 16 -44.40 -42.52 9.98
CA PRO A 16 -45.40 -41.66 10.62
C PRO A 16 -45.77 -40.46 9.74
N ASP A 17 -47.05 -40.09 9.76
CA ASP A 17 -47.65 -39.19 8.79
C ASP A 17 -47.24 -37.71 8.98
N LYS A 18 -47.67 -36.82 8.07
CA LYS A 18 -47.39 -35.37 8.18
C LYS A 18 -48.11 -34.73 9.37
N GLY A 19 -47.40 -34.59 10.49
CA GLY A 19 -47.87 -33.92 11.71
C GLY A 19 -47.59 -34.69 13.00
N ASP A 20 -47.11 -35.95 12.91
CA ASP A 20 -46.75 -36.75 14.08
C ASP A 20 -45.51 -36.16 14.81
N PRO A 21 -45.57 -35.88 16.13
CA PRO A 21 -44.42 -35.42 16.92
C PRO A 21 -43.23 -36.41 16.97
N ARG A 22 -43.40 -37.66 16.54
CA ARG A 22 -42.32 -38.65 16.37
C ARG A 22 -41.45 -38.38 15.14
N ARG A 23 -41.93 -37.59 14.18
CA ARG A 23 -41.22 -37.33 12.92
C ARG A 23 -40.20 -36.20 13.13
N PRO A 24 -38.91 -36.37 12.78
CA PRO A 24 -37.91 -35.33 12.96
C PRO A 24 -38.25 -34.09 12.10
N PRO A 25 -37.86 -32.87 12.52
CA PRO A 25 -38.21 -31.63 11.83
C PRO A 25 -37.81 -31.64 10.34
N GLU A 26 -38.58 -31.00 9.46
CA GLU A 26 -38.29 -31.01 8.01
C GLU A 26 -36.92 -30.38 7.65
N TRP A 27 -36.39 -29.51 8.52
CA TRP A 27 -35.03 -28.97 8.37
C TRP A 27 -33.93 -30.00 8.69
N PHE A 28 -34.20 -31.01 9.52
CA PHE A 28 -33.20 -31.98 10.00
C PHE A 28 -32.65 -32.83 8.87
N GLY A 29 -33.51 -33.33 7.97
CA GLY A 29 -33.08 -34.09 6.79
C GLY A 29 -32.23 -33.26 5.81
N ARG A 30 -32.56 -31.98 5.63
CA ARG A 30 -31.76 -31.05 4.81
C ARG A 30 -30.43 -30.70 5.49
N GLY A 31 -30.47 -30.46 6.80
CA GLY A 31 -29.28 -30.22 7.62
C GLY A 31 -28.30 -31.39 7.55
N LEU A 32 -28.77 -32.61 7.81
CA LEU A 32 -27.97 -33.83 7.73
C LEU A 32 -27.38 -34.05 6.33
N LEU A 33 -28.15 -33.78 5.26
CA LEU A 33 -27.64 -33.79 3.89
C LEU A 33 -26.50 -32.77 3.70
N TYR A 34 -26.67 -31.51 4.13
CA TYR A 34 -25.63 -30.49 4.02
C TYR A 34 -24.40 -30.82 4.88
N THR A 35 -24.58 -31.39 6.08
CA THR A 35 -23.47 -31.87 6.93
C THR A 35 -22.73 -33.03 6.25
N ALA A 36 -23.44 -34.00 5.67
CA ALA A 36 -22.81 -35.12 4.94
C ALA A 36 -22.03 -34.62 3.71
N ILE A 37 -22.58 -33.68 2.95
CA ILE A 37 -21.88 -33.03 1.82
C ILE A 37 -20.65 -32.26 2.32
N ALA A 38 -20.75 -31.51 3.42
CA ALA A 38 -19.63 -30.76 3.99
C ALA A 38 -18.52 -31.66 4.52
N VAL A 39 -18.85 -32.77 5.20
CA VAL A 39 -17.89 -33.76 5.68
C VAL A 39 -17.22 -34.49 4.51
N PHE A 40 -17.99 -34.90 3.49
CA PHE A 40 -17.43 -35.51 2.28
C PHE A 40 -16.51 -34.55 1.53
N ALA A 41 -16.91 -33.28 1.37
CA ALA A 41 -16.08 -32.25 0.75
C ALA A 41 -14.80 -31.98 1.56
N ALA A 42 -14.88 -31.87 2.88
CA ALA A 42 -13.71 -31.69 3.75
C ALA A 42 -12.75 -32.88 3.67
N TYR A 43 -13.27 -34.12 3.72
CA TYR A 43 -12.47 -35.34 3.56
C TYR A 43 -11.82 -35.43 2.16
N PHE A 44 -12.58 -35.13 1.11
CA PHE A 44 -12.08 -35.10 -0.26
C PHE A 44 -10.99 -34.04 -0.45
N VAL A 45 -11.17 -32.84 0.10
CA VAL A 45 -10.15 -31.78 0.09
C VAL A 45 -8.90 -32.24 0.85
N TRP A 46 -9.05 -32.77 2.07
CA TRP A 46 -7.92 -33.25 2.89
C TRP A 46 -7.10 -34.34 2.17
N ASN A 47 -7.75 -35.38 1.65
CA ASN A 47 -7.09 -36.49 0.98
C ASN A 47 -6.56 -36.14 -0.43
N THR A 48 -7.08 -35.09 -1.06
CA THR A 48 -6.64 -34.59 -2.37
C THR A 48 -5.58 -33.48 -2.27
N TRP A 49 -5.44 -32.86 -1.10
CA TRP A 49 -4.63 -31.64 -0.89
C TRP A 49 -3.20 -31.80 -1.40
N ASP A 50 -2.49 -32.85 -1.00
CA ASP A 50 -1.08 -33.06 -1.39
C ASP A 50 -0.88 -33.16 -2.90
N LYS A 51 -1.88 -33.64 -3.64
CA LYS A 51 -1.85 -33.81 -5.11
C LYS A 51 -2.21 -32.52 -5.85
N VAL A 52 -3.05 -31.67 -5.25
CA VAL A 52 -3.52 -30.41 -5.84
C VAL A 52 -2.69 -29.20 -5.38
N SER A 53 -1.99 -29.30 -4.26
CA SER A 53 -1.12 -28.28 -3.66
C SER A 53 -0.13 -27.70 -4.68
N SER A 54 0.54 -28.53 -5.48
CA SER A 54 1.46 -28.06 -6.53
C SER A 54 0.77 -27.21 -7.62
N ILE A 55 -0.46 -27.57 -8.00
CA ILE A 55 -1.24 -26.83 -9.00
C ILE A 55 -1.74 -25.51 -8.42
N VAL A 56 -2.21 -25.50 -7.17
CA VAL A 56 -2.59 -24.28 -6.44
C VAL A 56 -1.40 -23.35 -6.29
N LEU A 57 -0.23 -23.89 -5.94
CA LEU A 57 1.02 -23.14 -5.83
C LEU A 57 1.43 -22.53 -7.17
N TYR A 58 1.31 -23.26 -8.30
CA TYR A 58 1.51 -22.69 -9.63
C TYR A 58 0.51 -21.57 -9.95
N ILE A 59 -0.79 -21.74 -9.66
CA ILE A 59 -1.81 -20.69 -9.87
C ILE A 59 -1.50 -19.44 -9.04
N VAL A 60 -1.07 -19.61 -7.78
CA VAL A 60 -0.65 -18.51 -6.91
C VAL A 60 0.59 -17.80 -7.47
N ILE A 61 1.64 -18.53 -7.85
CA ILE A 61 2.84 -17.94 -8.48
C ILE A 61 2.45 -17.19 -9.77
N SER A 62 1.64 -17.79 -10.64
CA SER A 62 1.16 -17.16 -11.87
C SER A 62 0.35 -15.89 -11.62
N MET A 63 -0.48 -15.86 -10.58
CA MET A 63 -1.20 -14.65 -10.17
C MET A 63 -0.25 -13.55 -9.72
N PHE A 64 0.81 -13.89 -8.98
CA PHE A 64 1.82 -12.91 -8.55
C PHE A 64 2.71 -12.41 -9.68
N ILE A 65 3.13 -13.28 -10.61
CA ILE A 65 3.84 -12.82 -11.83
C ILE A 65 2.91 -11.94 -12.66
N ALA A 66 1.63 -12.29 -12.82
CA ALA A 66 0.67 -11.49 -13.58
C ALA A 66 0.46 -10.09 -12.97
N LEU A 67 0.46 -9.97 -11.64
CA LEU A 67 0.39 -8.69 -10.93
C LEU A 67 1.70 -7.90 -11.02
N ALA A 68 2.86 -8.55 -10.92
CA ALA A 68 4.18 -7.90 -11.05
C ALA A 68 4.43 -7.38 -12.48
N VAL A 69 3.88 -8.06 -13.49
CA VAL A 69 3.97 -7.73 -14.92
C VAL A 69 2.92 -6.68 -15.35
N GLU A 70 1.85 -6.50 -14.57
CA GLU A 70 0.74 -5.57 -14.87
C GLU A 70 1.14 -4.10 -15.10
N PRO A 71 2.13 -3.48 -14.41
CA PRO A 71 2.52 -2.10 -14.68
C PRO A 71 3.08 -1.93 -16.11
N VAL A 72 3.90 -2.88 -16.54
CA VAL A 72 4.49 -2.90 -17.89
C VAL A 72 3.42 -3.21 -18.94
N VAL A 73 2.56 -4.21 -18.69
CA VAL A 73 1.42 -4.53 -19.58
C VAL A 73 0.48 -3.33 -19.75
N ARG A 74 0.19 -2.59 -18.68
CA ARG A 74 -0.59 -1.35 -18.76
C ARG A 74 0.13 -0.25 -19.53
N TRP A 75 1.44 -0.09 -19.35
CA TRP A 75 2.23 0.85 -20.15
C TRP A 75 2.14 0.54 -21.65
N LEU A 76 2.31 -0.72 -22.08
CA LEU A 76 2.12 -1.10 -23.48
C LEU A 76 0.67 -0.86 -23.97
N VAL A 77 -0.35 -1.17 -23.15
CA VAL A 77 -1.76 -0.95 -23.50
C VAL A 77 -2.11 0.54 -23.65
N ILE A 78 -1.51 1.42 -22.84
CA ILE A 78 -1.65 2.88 -22.97
C ILE A 78 -1.02 3.36 -24.30
N HIS A 79 0.06 2.72 -24.75
CA HIS A 79 0.65 2.92 -26.08
C HIS A 79 -0.12 2.18 -27.21
N GLY A 80 -1.39 1.86 -27.02
CA GLY A 80 -2.30 1.34 -28.04
C GLY A 80 -2.27 -0.18 -28.27
N TRP A 81 -1.48 -0.94 -27.52
CA TRP A 81 -1.38 -2.40 -27.72
C TRP A 81 -2.64 -3.13 -27.25
N ARG A 82 -3.12 -4.11 -28.02
CA ARG A 82 -4.19 -5.02 -27.58
C ARG A 82 -3.70 -5.83 -26.37
N ARG A 83 -4.43 -5.82 -25.26
CA ARG A 83 -3.98 -6.35 -23.95
C ARG A 83 -3.40 -7.77 -23.99
N GLY A 84 -3.96 -8.69 -24.78
CA GLY A 84 -3.40 -10.03 -24.95
C GLY A 84 -2.00 -10.02 -25.57
N VAL A 85 -1.75 -9.19 -26.59
CA VAL A 85 -0.42 -9.03 -27.21
C VAL A 85 0.54 -8.37 -26.23
N ALA A 86 0.10 -7.34 -25.49
CA ALA A 86 0.90 -6.66 -24.49
C ALA A 86 1.35 -7.61 -23.35
N SER A 87 0.44 -8.47 -22.87
CA SER A 87 0.72 -9.54 -21.90
C SER A 87 1.72 -10.56 -22.46
N GLY A 88 1.46 -11.09 -23.66
CA GLY A 88 2.33 -12.07 -24.31
C GLY A 88 3.75 -11.55 -24.54
N VAL A 89 3.90 -10.32 -25.06
CA VAL A 89 5.22 -9.71 -25.30
C VAL A 89 5.97 -9.43 -24.01
N THR A 90 5.31 -9.00 -22.93
CA THR A 90 5.99 -8.76 -21.65
C THR A 90 6.45 -10.05 -20.97
N LEU A 91 5.68 -11.14 -21.13
CA LEU A 91 6.07 -12.46 -20.64
C LEU A 91 7.18 -13.10 -21.48
N VAL A 92 7.15 -12.93 -22.80
CA VAL A 92 8.22 -13.36 -23.71
C VAL A 92 9.50 -12.56 -23.47
N SER A 93 9.43 -11.24 -23.26
CA SER A 93 10.61 -10.43 -22.97
C SER A 93 11.24 -10.79 -21.62
N LEU A 94 10.43 -11.07 -20.59
CA LEU A 94 10.92 -11.60 -19.31
C LEU A 94 11.69 -12.92 -19.48
N VAL A 95 11.17 -13.85 -20.29
CA VAL A 95 11.88 -15.11 -20.61
C VAL A 95 13.16 -14.86 -21.41
N ILE A 96 13.15 -13.96 -22.39
CA ILE A 96 14.34 -13.62 -23.19
C ILE A 96 15.44 -13.00 -22.30
N ILE A 97 15.07 -12.09 -21.38
CA ILE A 97 16.01 -11.48 -20.42
C ILE A 97 16.60 -12.55 -19.50
N LEU A 98 15.76 -13.44 -18.95
CA LEU A 98 16.22 -14.50 -18.03
C LEU A 98 17.08 -15.55 -18.75
N ALA A 99 16.67 -15.99 -19.94
CA ALA A 99 17.44 -16.92 -20.77
C ALA A 99 18.76 -16.30 -21.25
N GLY A 100 18.77 -15.00 -21.58
CA GLY A 100 19.99 -14.25 -21.89
C GLY A 100 20.95 -14.22 -20.71
N LEU A 101 20.46 -13.87 -19.52
CA LEU A 101 21.26 -13.85 -18.29
C LEU A 101 21.84 -15.26 -17.98
N LEU A 102 21.03 -16.32 -18.11
CA LEU A 102 21.47 -17.70 -17.95
C LEU A 102 22.44 -18.16 -19.05
N THR A 103 22.37 -17.62 -20.26
CA THR A 103 23.31 -17.93 -21.35
C THR A 103 24.65 -17.24 -21.14
N LEU A 104 24.66 -15.96 -20.74
CA LEU A 104 25.89 -15.20 -20.48
C LEU A 104 26.59 -15.68 -19.19
N PHE A 105 25.83 -15.90 -18.12
CA PHE A 105 26.39 -16.11 -16.79
C PHE A 105 26.05 -17.46 -16.15
N GLY A 106 25.12 -18.26 -16.69
CA GLY A 106 24.59 -19.46 -16.01
C GLY A 106 25.66 -20.52 -15.71
N ASN A 107 26.59 -20.77 -16.62
CA ASN A 107 27.72 -21.68 -16.35
C ASN A 107 28.61 -21.15 -15.21
N MET A 108 28.96 -19.86 -15.24
CA MET A 108 29.76 -19.23 -14.18
C MET A 108 29.02 -19.20 -12.84
N PHE A 109 27.70 -18.93 -12.84
CA PHE A 109 26.83 -18.98 -11.68
C PHE A 109 26.81 -20.39 -11.06
N VAL A 110 26.59 -21.43 -11.87
CA VAL A 110 26.58 -22.83 -11.41
C VAL A 110 27.94 -23.23 -10.85
N GLN A 111 29.05 -22.88 -11.53
CA GLN A 111 30.39 -23.15 -11.02
C GLN A 111 30.71 -22.41 -9.71
N GLN A 112 30.35 -21.12 -9.61
CA GLN A 112 30.52 -20.35 -8.37
C GLN A 112 29.63 -20.89 -7.24
N LEU A 113 28.38 -21.28 -7.52
CA LEU A 113 27.45 -21.86 -6.54
C LEU A 113 27.94 -23.21 -6.03
N ILE A 114 28.40 -24.10 -6.92
CA ILE A 114 29.00 -25.40 -6.54
C ILE A 114 30.30 -25.17 -5.75
N GLY A 115 31.12 -24.19 -6.14
CA GLY A 115 32.33 -23.81 -5.42
C GLY A 115 32.05 -23.32 -4.00
N MET A 116 31.04 -22.46 -3.83
CA MET A 116 30.56 -21.96 -2.54
C MET A 116 30.04 -23.10 -1.66
N ILE A 117 29.17 -23.96 -2.19
CA ILE A 117 28.63 -25.11 -1.43
C ILE A 117 29.75 -26.07 -1.00
N LYS A 118 30.79 -26.24 -1.81
CA LYS A 118 31.97 -27.06 -1.47
C LYS A 118 32.92 -26.40 -0.45
N SER A 119 32.97 -25.07 -0.36
CA SER A 119 33.81 -24.37 0.62
C SER A 119 33.14 -24.14 1.97
N LEU A 120 31.80 -24.18 2.06
CA LEU A 120 31.04 -24.05 3.32
C LEU A 120 31.60 -24.86 4.52
N PRO A 121 31.97 -26.16 4.40
CA PRO A 121 32.52 -26.90 5.54
C PRO A 121 33.89 -26.37 6.01
N GLY A 122 34.71 -25.85 5.07
CA GLY A 122 36.00 -25.23 5.38
C GLY A 122 35.84 -23.86 6.03
N LEU A 123 34.90 -23.05 5.54
CA LEU A 123 34.52 -21.77 6.17
C LEU A 123 34.05 -22.02 7.62
N TYR A 124 33.20 -23.03 7.82
CA TYR A 124 32.70 -23.40 9.15
C TYR A 124 33.82 -23.82 10.12
N ALA A 125 34.74 -24.69 9.69
CA ALA A 125 35.87 -25.11 10.52
C ALA A 125 36.77 -23.92 10.94
N GLN A 126 37.00 -22.95 10.04
CA GLN A 126 37.74 -21.72 10.37
C GLN A 126 37.01 -20.84 11.40
N ILE A 127 35.68 -20.74 11.32
CA ILE A 127 34.87 -19.98 12.28
C ILE A 127 34.96 -20.62 13.68
N VAL A 128 34.84 -21.95 13.76
CA VAL A 128 34.97 -22.68 15.03
C VAL A 128 36.36 -22.50 15.64
N ASP A 129 37.43 -22.67 14.84
CA ASP A 129 38.82 -22.48 15.27
C ASP A 129 39.10 -21.05 15.78
N VAL A 130 38.58 -20.01 15.11
CA VAL A 130 38.71 -18.62 15.60
C VAL A 130 37.90 -18.39 16.88
N VAL A 131 36.71 -18.96 17.01
CA VAL A 131 35.88 -18.81 18.22
C VAL A 131 36.49 -19.55 19.42
N GLU A 132 37.02 -20.77 19.24
CA GLU A 132 37.71 -21.50 20.31
C GLU A 132 38.98 -20.75 20.75
N ARG A 133 39.77 -20.20 19.82
CA ARG A 133 40.94 -19.37 20.14
C ARG A 133 40.60 -18.08 20.87
N GLN A 134 39.53 -17.38 20.48
CA GLN A 134 39.21 -16.05 20.97
C GLN A 134 38.34 -16.05 22.25
N PHE A 135 37.51 -17.09 22.46
CA PHE A 135 36.59 -17.18 23.59
C PHE A 135 36.86 -18.39 24.51
N HIS A 136 37.89 -19.19 24.22
CA HIS A 136 38.33 -20.36 25.01
C HIS A 136 37.21 -21.36 25.36
N THR A 137 36.14 -21.35 24.57
CA THR A 137 34.91 -22.11 24.80
C THR A 137 34.82 -23.19 23.73
N LYS A 138 34.89 -24.46 24.16
CA LYS A 138 34.65 -25.59 23.27
C LYS A 138 33.17 -25.67 22.93
N LEU A 139 32.81 -25.07 21.79
CA LEU A 139 31.52 -25.27 21.17
C LEU A 139 31.51 -26.67 20.55
N ASP A 140 30.73 -27.59 21.15
CA ASP A 140 30.46 -28.95 20.64
C ASP A 140 29.50 -28.90 19.43
N LEU A 141 29.89 -28.08 18.45
CA LEU A 141 29.09 -27.68 17.31
C LEU A 141 29.24 -28.66 16.14
N GLU A 142 30.29 -29.48 16.16
CA GLU A 142 30.67 -30.44 15.12
C GLU A 142 29.51 -31.36 14.73
N SER A 143 28.71 -31.79 15.70
CA SER A 143 27.49 -32.59 15.49
C SER A 143 26.44 -31.86 14.62
N LEU A 144 26.00 -30.68 15.06
CA LEU A 144 25.02 -29.84 14.35
C LEU A 144 25.53 -29.38 12.98
N GLY A 145 26.81 -29.00 12.91
CA GLY A 145 27.47 -28.63 11.66
C GLY A 145 27.47 -29.79 10.67
N MET A 146 28.01 -30.94 11.06
CA MET A 146 28.11 -32.11 10.17
C MET A 146 26.75 -32.64 9.75
N GLU A 147 25.72 -32.63 10.61
CA GLU A 147 24.38 -33.07 10.20
C GLU A 147 23.71 -32.10 9.23
N VAL A 148 23.83 -30.77 9.46
CA VAL A 148 23.31 -29.76 8.52
C VAL A 148 24.08 -29.78 7.20
N PHE A 149 25.41 -29.86 7.20
CA PHE A 149 26.19 -29.94 5.96
C PHE A 149 26.00 -31.24 5.21
N LYS A 150 25.94 -32.39 5.91
CA LYS A 150 25.59 -33.68 5.29
C LYS A 150 24.23 -33.58 4.62
N ASN A 151 23.23 -33.00 5.29
CA ASN A 151 21.92 -32.77 4.69
C ASN A 151 21.96 -31.76 3.52
N ILE A 152 22.76 -30.69 3.55
CA ILE A 152 22.91 -29.78 2.38
C ILE A 152 23.66 -30.46 1.21
N GLN A 153 24.56 -31.38 1.50
CA GLN A 153 25.40 -32.06 0.52
C GLN A 153 24.71 -33.28 -0.12
N THR A 154 23.79 -33.96 0.59
CA THR A 154 23.00 -35.09 0.08
C THR A 154 21.56 -34.73 -0.30
N SER A 155 20.91 -33.78 0.38
CA SER A 155 19.55 -33.36 0.02
C SER A 155 19.59 -32.34 -1.12
N THR A 156 18.71 -32.57 -2.08
CA THR A 156 18.18 -31.60 -3.04
C THR A 156 19.18 -30.72 -3.79
N VAL A 157 19.89 -29.74 -3.22
CA VAL A 157 20.60 -28.69 -3.98
C VAL A 157 21.69 -29.23 -4.91
N THR A 158 22.62 -30.04 -4.37
CA THR A 158 23.72 -30.66 -5.14
C THR A 158 23.19 -31.67 -6.18
N ASN A 159 22.24 -32.49 -5.76
CA ASN A 159 21.62 -33.51 -6.61
C ASN A 159 20.75 -32.89 -7.71
N PHE A 160 19.96 -31.86 -7.43
CA PHE A 160 19.12 -31.14 -8.39
C PHE A 160 19.98 -30.41 -9.43
N ALA A 161 21.11 -29.81 -9.03
CA ALA A 161 22.07 -29.24 -9.98
C ALA A 161 22.63 -30.31 -10.94
N ASN A 162 23.13 -31.43 -10.42
CA ASN A 162 23.69 -32.52 -11.23
C ASN A 162 22.63 -33.29 -12.03
N GLN A 163 21.41 -33.44 -11.51
CA GLN A 163 20.33 -34.24 -12.09
C GLN A 163 19.48 -33.45 -13.08
N ALA A 164 19.36 -32.12 -12.92
CA ALA A 164 18.88 -31.25 -14.00
C ALA A 164 19.85 -31.24 -15.19
N LEU A 165 21.16 -31.33 -14.96
CA LEU A 165 22.16 -31.40 -16.03
C LEU A 165 22.23 -32.79 -16.71
N SER A 166 21.84 -33.88 -16.04
CA SER A 166 22.01 -35.26 -16.55
C SER A 166 20.72 -36.01 -16.90
N THR A 167 19.55 -35.54 -16.48
CA THR A 167 18.27 -36.25 -16.71
C THR A 167 17.33 -35.45 -17.61
N THR A 168 17.21 -35.86 -18.88
CA THR A 168 16.32 -35.23 -19.88
C THR A 168 14.85 -35.12 -19.40
N PHE A 169 14.36 -36.10 -18.65
CA PHE A 169 13.01 -36.06 -18.04
C PHE A 169 12.87 -34.98 -16.97
N SER A 170 13.91 -34.65 -16.22
CA SER A 170 13.89 -33.57 -15.23
C SER A 170 13.82 -32.20 -15.91
N LEU A 171 14.59 -32.01 -16.98
CA LEU A 171 14.50 -30.81 -17.83
C LEU A 171 13.13 -30.68 -18.48
N LEU A 172 12.55 -31.78 -18.99
CA LEU A 172 11.21 -31.79 -19.57
C LEU A 172 10.14 -31.41 -18.54
N ASN A 173 10.18 -31.99 -17.33
CA ASN A 173 9.24 -31.65 -16.26
C ASN A 173 9.39 -30.20 -15.78
N ALA A 174 10.62 -29.69 -15.65
CA ALA A 174 10.87 -28.29 -15.32
C ALA A 174 10.36 -27.34 -16.41
N LEU A 175 10.57 -27.68 -17.69
CA LEU A 175 10.06 -26.92 -18.83
C LEU A 175 8.52 -26.94 -18.89
N LEU A 176 7.89 -28.10 -18.66
CA LEU A 176 6.42 -28.22 -18.59
C LEU A 176 5.85 -27.39 -17.44
N GLY A 177 6.45 -27.44 -16.25
CA GLY A 177 6.06 -26.60 -15.11
C GLY A 177 6.21 -25.11 -15.41
N LEU A 178 7.34 -24.69 -16.01
CA LEU A 178 7.55 -23.32 -16.48
C LEU A 178 6.49 -22.90 -17.51
N MET A 179 6.22 -23.74 -18.52
CA MET A 179 5.20 -23.46 -19.53
C MET A 179 3.80 -23.36 -18.91
N THR A 180 3.45 -24.20 -17.94
CA THR A 180 2.19 -24.10 -17.19
C THR A 180 2.09 -22.79 -16.42
N VAL A 181 3.12 -22.42 -15.64
CA VAL A 181 3.15 -21.15 -14.90
C VAL A 181 3.05 -19.96 -15.86
N MET A 182 3.78 -19.97 -16.97
CA MET A 182 3.76 -18.92 -17.98
C MET A 182 2.39 -18.80 -18.69
N LEU A 183 1.78 -19.92 -19.05
CA LEU A 183 0.47 -19.96 -19.72
C LEU A 183 -0.66 -19.49 -18.80
N VAL A 184 -0.66 -19.92 -17.53
CA VAL A 184 -1.63 -19.45 -16.53
C VAL A 184 -1.41 -17.96 -16.23
N THR A 185 -0.15 -17.50 -16.15
CA THR A 185 0.18 -16.07 -16.00
C THR A 185 -0.37 -15.24 -17.17
N TYR A 186 -0.18 -15.72 -18.40
CA TYR A 186 -0.69 -15.09 -19.62
C TYR A 186 -2.21 -15.00 -19.60
N TYR A 187 -2.92 -16.09 -19.28
CA TYR A 187 -4.38 -16.07 -19.22
C TYR A 187 -4.91 -15.11 -18.13
N ILE A 188 -4.33 -15.11 -16.92
CA ILE A 188 -4.71 -14.17 -15.85
C ILE A 188 -4.45 -12.72 -16.28
N SER A 189 -3.23 -12.43 -16.76
CA SER A 189 -2.79 -11.09 -17.17
C SER A 189 -3.64 -10.53 -18.33
N ALA A 190 -3.96 -11.35 -19.33
CA ALA A 190 -4.84 -10.97 -20.43
C ALA A 190 -6.32 -10.83 -19.99
N ALA A 191 -6.82 -11.72 -19.13
CA ALA A 191 -8.22 -11.79 -18.74
C ALA A 191 -8.65 -10.85 -17.59
N PHE A 192 -7.72 -10.24 -16.85
CA PHE A 192 -8.00 -9.28 -15.76
C PHE A 192 -9.23 -8.36 -15.97
N PRO A 193 -9.41 -7.62 -17.08
CA PRO A 193 -10.57 -6.75 -17.28
C PRO A 193 -11.88 -7.52 -17.50
N ALA A 194 -11.83 -8.75 -18.03
CA ALA A 194 -13.00 -9.63 -18.11
C ALA A 194 -13.35 -10.21 -16.72
N MET A 195 -12.34 -10.60 -15.93
CA MET A 195 -12.51 -11.07 -14.56
C MET A 195 -13.11 -9.97 -13.67
N ARG A 196 -12.59 -8.73 -13.75
CA ARG A 196 -13.12 -7.55 -13.07
C ARG A 196 -14.57 -7.25 -13.46
N ARG A 197 -14.92 -7.36 -14.75
CA ARG A 197 -16.31 -7.23 -15.23
C ARG A 197 -17.23 -8.32 -14.70
N SER A 198 -16.78 -9.57 -14.67
CA SER A 198 -17.56 -10.70 -14.16
C SER A 198 -17.84 -10.57 -12.66
N LEU A 199 -16.85 -10.16 -11.85
CA LEU A 199 -17.06 -9.90 -10.43
C LEU A 199 -18.05 -8.74 -10.18
N CYS A 200 -18.04 -7.70 -11.02
CA CYS A 200 -19.06 -6.64 -10.93
C CYS A 200 -20.50 -7.14 -11.15
N GLN A 201 -20.72 -8.22 -11.92
CA GLN A 201 -22.06 -8.76 -12.16
C GLN A 201 -22.71 -9.36 -10.90
N TRP A 202 -21.90 -9.71 -9.89
CA TRP A 202 -22.39 -10.22 -8.60
C TRP A 202 -22.59 -9.12 -7.55
N ILE A 203 -22.33 -7.85 -7.91
CA ILE A 203 -22.35 -6.70 -7.01
C ILE A 203 -23.48 -5.75 -7.43
N ALA A 204 -24.31 -5.34 -6.46
CA ALA A 204 -25.43 -4.42 -6.69
C ALA A 204 -24.94 -3.09 -7.32
N PRO A 205 -25.66 -2.51 -8.31
CA PRO A 205 -25.18 -1.36 -9.10
C PRO A 205 -24.65 -0.19 -8.28
N LYS A 206 -25.34 0.18 -7.19
CA LYS A 206 -24.95 1.28 -6.27
C LYS A 206 -23.59 1.07 -5.56
N SER A 207 -23.04 -0.15 -5.60
CA SER A 207 -21.75 -0.52 -5.00
C SER A 207 -20.67 -0.83 -6.03
N GLN A 208 -21.01 -0.93 -7.32
CA GLN A 208 -20.05 -1.29 -8.38
C GLN A 208 -18.95 -0.25 -8.53
N GLU A 209 -19.26 1.04 -8.47
CA GLU A 209 -18.26 2.12 -8.53
C GLU A 209 -17.22 2.02 -7.41
N ARG A 210 -17.68 1.86 -6.15
CA ARG A 210 -16.79 1.69 -5.00
C ARG A 210 -15.92 0.44 -5.13
N PHE A 211 -16.51 -0.68 -5.56
CA PHE A 211 -15.75 -1.90 -5.85
C PHE A 211 -14.71 -1.68 -6.97
N LEU A 212 -15.05 -0.97 -8.04
CA LEU A 212 -14.12 -0.66 -9.12
C LEU A 212 -12.96 0.24 -8.65
N VAL A 213 -13.20 1.21 -7.77
CA VAL A 213 -12.14 2.03 -7.16
C VAL A 213 -11.25 1.16 -6.26
N VAL A 214 -11.84 0.44 -5.31
CA VAL A 214 -11.12 -0.44 -4.37
C VAL A 214 -10.29 -1.49 -5.11
N TRP A 215 -10.86 -2.15 -6.13
CA TRP A 215 -10.15 -3.09 -6.99
C TRP A 215 -8.90 -2.47 -7.61
N THR A 216 -9.00 -1.23 -8.12
CA THR A 216 -7.88 -0.55 -8.77
C THR A 216 -6.80 -0.21 -7.74
N VAL A 217 -7.17 0.35 -6.58
CA VAL A 217 -6.22 0.68 -5.50
C VAL A 217 -5.50 -0.57 -4.98
N VAL A 218 -6.23 -1.67 -4.77
CA VAL A 218 -5.67 -2.97 -4.36
C VAL A 218 -4.72 -3.53 -5.43
N GLN A 219 -5.16 -3.55 -6.69
CA GLN A 219 -4.34 -4.04 -7.80
C GLN A 219 -3.05 -3.21 -7.95
N ASP A 220 -3.13 -1.89 -7.80
CA ASP A 220 -2.00 -0.96 -7.93
C ASP A 220 -1.04 -1.08 -6.75
N GLN A 221 -1.53 -1.20 -5.51
CA GLN A 221 -0.67 -1.44 -4.34
C GLN A 221 0.12 -2.74 -4.49
N ILE A 222 -0.53 -3.84 -4.88
CA ILE A 222 0.16 -5.12 -5.09
C ILE A 222 1.13 -5.03 -6.28
N SER A 223 0.71 -4.50 -7.43
CA SER A 223 1.57 -4.45 -8.63
C SER A 223 2.80 -3.56 -8.42
N ASN A 224 2.62 -2.41 -7.80
CA ASN A 224 3.69 -1.42 -7.63
C ASN A 224 4.66 -1.83 -6.51
N PHE A 225 4.16 -2.49 -5.45
CA PHE A 225 5.02 -3.14 -4.45
C PHE A 225 5.90 -4.22 -5.11
N LEU A 226 5.32 -5.14 -5.88
CA LEU A 226 6.10 -6.20 -6.54
C LEU A 226 7.12 -5.62 -7.53
N TYR A 227 6.73 -4.61 -8.30
CA TYR A 227 7.59 -3.94 -9.27
C TYR A 227 8.76 -3.19 -8.59
N SER A 228 8.50 -2.42 -7.53
CA SER A 228 9.58 -1.73 -6.79
C SER A 228 10.50 -2.73 -6.07
N ARG A 229 9.97 -3.86 -5.60
CA ARG A 229 10.74 -4.95 -4.99
C ARG A 229 11.65 -5.65 -6.01
N ILE A 230 11.18 -5.92 -7.23
CA ILE A 230 12.02 -6.47 -8.31
C ILE A 230 13.15 -5.49 -8.71
N ILE A 231 12.85 -4.19 -8.84
CA ILE A 231 13.86 -3.19 -9.23
C ILE A 231 14.94 -3.02 -8.15
N LEU A 232 14.56 -2.85 -6.88
CA LEU A 232 15.55 -2.71 -5.79
C LEU A 232 16.39 -3.99 -5.64
N ALA A 233 15.80 -5.17 -5.80
CA ALA A 233 16.55 -6.43 -5.77
C ALA A 233 17.59 -6.51 -6.90
N ALA A 234 17.23 -6.06 -8.11
CA ALA A 234 18.15 -5.99 -9.25
C ALA A 234 19.28 -4.96 -9.01
N ILE A 235 18.96 -3.74 -8.54
CA ILE A 235 19.95 -2.72 -8.22
C ILE A 235 20.90 -3.21 -7.12
N SER A 236 20.38 -3.77 -6.03
CA SER A 236 21.18 -4.32 -4.93
C SER A 236 22.09 -5.44 -5.41
N SER A 237 21.58 -6.38 -6.22
CA SER A 237 22.36 -7.49 -6.79
C SER A 237 23.49 -7.02 -7.71
N VAL A 238 23.28 -5.93 -8.46
CA VAL A 238 24.29 -5.34 -9.38
C VAL A 238 25.31 -4.50 -8.62
N CYS A 239 24.88 -3.65 -7.68
CA CYS A 239 25.80 -2.85 -6.88
C CYS A 239 26.70 -3.74 -6.00
N MET A 240 26.15 -4.81 -5.43
CA MET A 240 26.87 -5.76 -4.60
C MET A 240 27.82 -6.67 -5.41
N SER A 241 27.46 -7.09 -6.64
CA SER A 241 28.40 -7.82 -7.50
C SER A 241 29.58 -6.97 -7.92
N ILE A 242 29.34 -5.72 -8.33
CA ILE A 242 30.41 -4.76 -8.66
C ILE A 242 31.33 -4.55 -7.46
N PHE A 243 30.79 -4.38 -6.24
CA PHE A 243 31.59 -4.21 -5.04
C PHE A 243 32.43 -5.45 -4.71
N MET A 244 31.84 -6.65 -4.69
CA MET A 244 32.56 -7.90 -4.41
C MET A 244 33.62 -8.22 -5.48
N MET A 245 33.31 -7.94 -6.76
CA MET A 245 34.26 -8.09 -7.87
C MET A 245 35.43 -7.09 -7.76
N SER A 246 35.20 -5.86 -7.30
CA SER A 246 36.26 -4.85 -7.10
C SER A 246 37.23 -5.16 -5.94
N LEU A 247 36.92 -6.17 -5.14
CA LEU A 247 37.75 -6.66 -4.03
C LEU A 247 38.28 -8.09 -4.25
N ASP A 248 38.12 -8.65 -5.47
CA ASP A 248 38.45 -10.03 -5.82
C ASP A 248 37.88 -11.07 -4.83
N ILE A 249 36.64 -10.84 -4.37
CA ILE A 249 35.94 -11.78 -3.48
C ILE A 249 35.26 -12.87 -4.33
N PRO A 250 35.55 -14.17 -4.08
CA PRO A 250 34.97 -15.26 -4.85
C PRO A 250 33.45 -15.39 -4.62
N TYR A 251 32.80 -16.08 -5.55
CA TYR A 251 31.36 -16.34 -5.54
C TYR A 251 30.49 -15.06 -5.56
N TRP A 252 31.04 -13.94 -6.02
CA TRP A 252 30.37 -12.64 -6.08
C TRP A 252 28.99 -12.67 -6.78
N LEU A 253 28.80 -13.52 -7.80
CA LEU A 253 27.55 -13.55 -8.56
C LEU A 253 26.40 -14.24 -7.79
N PRO A 254 26.50 -15.50 -7.32
CA PRO A 254 25.45 -16.10 -6.51
C PRO A 254 25.25 -15.38 -5.18
N LEU A 255 26.31 -14.85 -4.55
CA LEU A 255 26.21 -14.12 -3.28
C LEU A 255 25.53 -12.75 -3.43
N SER A 256 25.79 -11.99 -4.50
CA SER A 256 25.10 -10.72 -4.71
C SER A 256 23.62 -10.90 -5.07
N ILE A 257 23.30 -11.88 -5.92
CA ILE A 257 21.92 -12.22 -6.31
C ILE A 257 21.15 -12.72 -5.09
N PHE A 258 21.74 -13.57 -4.25
CA PHE A 258 21.14 -13.99 -2.99
C PHE A 258 20.92 -12.80 -2.05
N CYS A 259 21.94 -11.96 -1.85
CA CYS A 259 21.85 -10.80 -0.97
C CYS A 259 20.75 -9.82 -1.38
N GLY A 260 20.70 -9.43 -2.66
CA GLY A 260 19.72 -8.48 -3.19
C GLY A 260 18.29 -9.02 -3.29
N LEU A 261 18.12 -10.33 -3.48
CA LEU A 261 16.81 -10.96 -3.46
C LEU A 261 16.28 -11.09 -2.01
N ILE A 262 17.12 -11.55 -1.08
CA ILE A 262 16.73 -11.76 0.31
C ILE A 262 16.56 -10.44 1.07
N SER A 263 17.39 -9.42 0.81
CA SER A 263 17.21 -8.07 1.38
C SER A 263 15.83 -7.51 1.07
N GLN A 264 15.39 -7.66 -0.17
CA GLN A 264 14.23 -6.95 -0.66
C GLN A 264 12.92 -7.75 -0.51
N PHE A 265 12.96 -9.09 -0.38
CA PHE A 265 11.77 -9.91 -0.17
C PHE A 265 11.53 -10.37 1.28
N ILE A 266 12.48 -10.21 2.21
CA ILE A 266 12.26 -10.42 3.66
C ILE A 266 12.24 -9.07 4.39
N PRO A 267 11.06 -8.56 4.82
CA PRO A 267 10.96 -7.28 5.53
C PRO A 267 11.82 -7.23 6.80
N THR A 268 12.34 -6.03 7.11
CA THR A 268 13.14 -5.61 8.29
C THR A 268 14.45 -6.37 8.57
N VAL A 269 14.50 -7.69 8.39
CA VAL A 269 15.66 -8.54 8.71
C VAL A 269 16.42 -8.99 7.45
N GLY A 270 15.80 -8.87 6.26
CA GLY A 270 16.31 -9.43 5.01
C GLY A 270 17.75 -9.05 4.69
N THR A 271 18.15 -7.79 4.80
CA THR A 271 19.51 -7.37 4.43
C THR A 271 20.57 -7.94 5.37
N TYR A 272 20.25 -8.14 6.64
CA TYR A 272 21.16 -8.77 7.59
C TYR A 272 21.32 -10.27 7.30
N ILE A 273 20.24 -10.97 6.93
CA ILE A 273 20.27 -12.39 6.56
C ILE A 273 20.98 -12.58 5.19
N GLY A 274 20.57 -11.80 4.19
CA GLY A 274 21.12 -11.82 2.83
C GLY A 274 22.60 -11.41 2.79
N GLY A 275 22.98 -10.43 3.61
CA GLY A 275 24.34 -9.92 3.74
C GLY A 275 25.27 -10.78 4.59
N ALA A 276 24.75 -11.64 5.47
CA ALA A 276 25.57 -12.53 6.30
C ALA A 276 26.42 -13.50 5.47
N LEU A 277 25.87 -14.12 4.42
CA LEU A 277 26.64 -15.05 3.57
C LEU A 277 27.79 -14.36 2.81
N PRO A 278 27.60 -13.19 2.15
CA PRO A 278 28.70 -12.39 1.63
C PRO A 278 29.80 -12.05 2.65
N VAL A 279 29.44 -11.63 3.86
CA VAL A 279 30.42 -11.28 4.92
C VAL A 279 31.20 -12.50 5.39
N VAL A 280 30.53 -13.64 5.62
CA VAL A 280 31.16 -14.91 6.03
C VAL A 280 32.06 -15.47 4.91
N SER A 281 31.62 -15.40 3.65
CA SER A 281 32.44 -15.81 2.51
C SER A 281 33.71 -14.95 2.43
N ALA A 282 33.57 -13.62 2.44
CA ALA A 282 34.70 -12.70 2.38
C ALA A 282 35.69 -12.90 3.54
N TRP A 283 35.22 -13.27 4.73
CA TRP A 283 36.06 -13.61 5.88
C TRP A 283 36.93 -14.83 5.57
N GLY A 284 36.34 -15.99 5.27
CA GLY A 284 37.11 -17.24 5.13
C GLY A 284 37.86 -17.42 3.81
N THR A 285 37.68 -16.52 2.84
CA THR A 285 38.45 -16.52 1.58
C THR A 285 39.51 -15.41 1.50
N ASN A 286 39.20 -14.19 1.96
CA ASN A 286 40.09 -13.03 1.81
C ASN A 286 40.53 -12.43 3.18
N GLY A 287 39.92 -12.87 4.29
CA GLY A 287 40.27 -12.49 5.66
C GLY A 287 39.35 -11.43 6.28
N VAL A 288 39.44 -11.26 7.60
CA VAL A 288 38.56 -10.39 8.43
C VAL A 288 38.45 -8.96 7.88
N LYS A 289 39.51 -8.40 7.27
CA LYS A 289 39.50 -7.05 6.68
C LYS A 289 38.49 -6.92 5.53
N TYR A 290 38.38 -7.94 4.68
CA TYR A 290 37.44 -7.95 3.56
C TYR A 290 36.00 -8.16 4.04
N ALA A 291 35.80 -9.01 5.05
CA ALA A 291 34.51 -9.15 5.73
C ALA A 291 34.02 -7.81 6.32
N LEU A 292 34.93 -7.03 6.94
CA LEU A 292 34.63 -5.70 7.45
C LEU A 292 34.27 -4.72 6.32
N PHE A 293 34.98 -4.74 5.19
CA PHE A 293 34.63 -3.91 4.03
C PHE A 293 33.26 -4.26 3.44
N VAL A 294 32.92 -5.55 3.33
CA VAL A 294 31.59 -6.00 2.88
C VAL A 294 30.50 -5.60 3.88
N LEU A 295 30.75 -5.71 5.19
CA LEU A 295 29.80 -5.28 6.23
C LEU A 295 29.57 -3.76 6.20
N VAL A 296 30.63 -2.96 6.09
CA VAL A 296 30.53 -1.50 5.95
C VAL A 296 29.79 -1.13 4.66
N TYR A 297 30.06 -1.81 3.55
CA TYR A 297 29.34 -1.63 2.30
C TYR A 297 27.84 -1.92 2.44
N ILE A 298 27.45 -3.04 3.07
CA ILE A 298 26.04 -3.40 3.30
C ILE A 298 25.34 -2.31 4.13
N VAL A 299 25.99 -1.83 5.20
CA VAL A 299 25.43 -0.77 6.06
C VAL A 299 25.25 0.55 5.29
N VAL A 300 26.25 0.96 4.49
CA VAL A 300 26.17 2.19 3.67
C VAL A 300 25.12 2.04 2.57
N TYR A 301 25.09 0.90 1.87
CA TYR A 301 24.10 0.61 0.84
C TYR A 301 22.67 0.63 1.42
N GLN A 302 22.44 0.09 2.62
CA GLN A 302 21.12 0.14 3.25
C GLN A 302 20.67 1.57 3.56
N GLN A 303 21.57 2.49 3.92
CA GLN A 303 21.20 3.90 4.09
C GLN A 303 20.85 4.56 2.75
N ILE A 304 21.62 4.29 1.69
CA ILE A 304 21.32 4.78 0.33
C ILE A 304 19.98 4.23 -0.16
N GLU A 305 19.68 2.95 0.11
CA GLU A 305 18.41 2.33 -0.22
C GLU A 305 17.25 2.97 0.55
N ASN A 306 17.36 3.08 1.88
CA ASN A 306 16.32 3.64 2.75
C ASN A 306 16.02 5.12 2.44
N LEU A 307 17.05 5.92 2.19
CA LEU A 307 16.94 7.38 2.07
C LEU A 307 16.73 7.87 0.63
N ILE A 308 17.14 7.10 -0.38
CA ILE A 308 17.14 7.52 -1.79
C ILE A 308 16.39 6.53 -2.68
N LEU A 309 16.81 5.27 -2.78
CA LEU A 309 16.27 4.33 -3.78
C LEU A 309 14.82 3.95 -3.48
N SER A 310 14.53 3.56 -2.24
CA SER A 310 13.20 3.17 -1.77
C SER A 310 12.15 4.28 -1.96
N PRO A 311 12.35 5.54 -1.51
CA PRO A 311 11.38 6.61 -1.75
C PRO A 311 11.27 7.02 -3.23
N ALA A 312 12.36 6.95 -4.02
CA ALA A 312 12.32 7.28 -5.45
C ALA A 312 11.55 6.24 -6.29
N ILE A 313 11.72 4.95 -5.99
CA ILE A 313 11.21 3.84 -6.81
C ILE A 313 9.85 3.31 -6.29
N SER A 314 9.60 3.38 -4.98
CA SER A 314 8.38 2.85 -4.34
C SER A 314 7.41 3.94 -3.88
N GLN A 315 7.27 5.01 -4.69
CA GLN A 315 6.41 6.20 -4.52
C GLN A 315 5.29 6.07 -3.47
N ARG A 316 5.59 6.41 -2.21
CA ARG A 316 4.68 6.44 -1.02
C ARG A 316 3.50 5.46 -1.06
N THR A 317 3.71 4.21 -1.44
CA THR A 317 2.58 3.37 -1.91
C THR A 317 1.70 2.81 -0.78
N MET A 318 2.18 2.81 0.47
CA MET A 318 1.50 2.19 1.62
C MET A 318 1.79 2.90 2.96
N ASP A 319 0.82 3.70 3.42
CA ASP A 319 0.76 4.22 4.81
C ASP A 319 0.27 3.12 5.77
N LEU A 320 1.15 2.15 6.02
CA LEU A 320 0.94 1.05 6.96
C LEU A 320 1.62 1.35 8.30
N ASN A 321 0.91 1.13 9.41
CA ASN A 321 1.53 1.16 10.74
C ASN A 321 2.56 0.02 10.85
N PRO A 322 3.84 0.29 11.21
CA PRO A 322 4.89 -0.73 11.30
C PRO A 322 4.54 -1.92 12.20
N ALA A 323 3.78 -1.72 13.28
CA ALA A 323 3.35 -2.81 14.15
C ALA A 323 2.35 -3.75 13.46
N ILE A 324 1.41 -3.20 12.67
CA ILE A 324 0.45 -4.00 11.88
C ILE A 324 1.18 -4.75 10.77
N ALA A 325 2.12 -4.09 10.09
CA ALA A 325 2.97 -4.71 9.07
C ALA A 325 3.79 -5.89 9.64
N PHE A 326 4.42 -5.71 10.80
CA PHE A 326 5.20 -6.77 11.46
C PHE A 326 4.33 -7.95 11.93
N LEU A 327 3.21 -7.67 12.61
CA LEU A 327 2.28 -8.71 13.05
C LEU A 327 1.68 -9.49 11.88
N ALA A 328 1.41 -8.83 10.74
CA ALA A 328 0.95 -9.51 9.54
C ALA A 328 2.01 -10.44 8.92
N VAL A 329 3.29 -10.04 8.91
CA VAL A 329 4.40 -10.90 8.45
C VAL A 329 4.49 -12.16 9.31
N LEU A 330 4.33 -12.05 10.63
CA LEU A 330 4.31 -13.21 11.54
C LEU A 330 3.05 -14.08 11.37
N ALA A 331 1.86 -13.48 11.25
CA ALA A 331 0.60 -14.20 11.13
C ALA A 331 0.48 -14.94 9.78
N LEU A 332 0.72 -14.25 8.66
CA LEU A 332 0.67 -14.88 7.34
C LEU A 332 1.88 -15.79 7.11
N GLY A 333 3.06 -15.45 7.66
CA GLY A 333 4.26 -16.28 7.62
C GLY A 333 4.14 -17.60 8.38
N SER A 334 3.39 -17.66 9.48
CA SER A 334 3.13 -18.91 10.21
C SER A 334 2.04 -19.77 9.55
N VAL A 335 1.05 -19.18 8.88
CA VAL A 335 -0.02 -19.92 8.19
C VAL A 335 0.36 -20.41 6.78
N PHE A 336 1.08 -19.59 6.01
CA PHE A 336 1.42 -19.87 4.59
C PHE A 336 2.94 -19.90 4.33
N GLY A 337 3.76 -20.03 5.37
CA GLY A 337 5.22 -20.12 5.26
C GLY A 337 5.87 -18.88 4.64
N ALA A 338 7.01 -19.08 3.98
CA ALA A 338 7.77 -18.00 3.34
C ALA A 338 6.95 -17.19 2.31
N LEU A 339 6.02 -17.82 1.58
CA LEU A 339 5.10 -17.12 0.69
C LEU A 339 4.16 -16.18 1.46
N GLY A 340 3.60 -16.64 2.59
CA GLY A 340 2.79 -15.80 3.47
C GLY A 340 3.54 -14.58 4.02
N ALA A 341 4.77 -14.79 4.47
CA ALA A 341 5.62 -13.72 5.01
C ALA A 341 5.96 -12.65 3.95
N PHE A 342 6.33 -13.07 2.74
CA PHE A 342 6.58 -12.20 1.59
C PHE A 342 5.34 -11.38 1.21
N LEU A 343 4.18 -12.03 1.16
CA LEU A 343 2.93 -11.42 0.69
C LEU A 343 2.21 -10.60 1.76
N ALA A 344 2.66 -10.64 3.02
CA ALA A 344 1.97 -10.02 4.13
C ALA A 344 1.77 -8.51 3.98
N LEU A 345 2.79 -7.78 3.51
CA LEU A 345 2.70 -6.33 3.32
C LEU A 345 1.62 -5.93 2.31
N PRO A 346 1.66 -6.37 1.03
CA PRO A 346 0.65 -6.00 0.04
C PRO A 346 -0.74 -6.55 0.35
N LEU A 347 -0.86 -7.75 0.95
CA LEU A 347 -2.16 -8.28 1.39
C LEU A 347 -2.77 -7.44 2.52
N THR A 348 -1.98 -7.05 3.52
CA THR A 348 -2.48 -6.24 4.66
C THR A 348 -2.90 -4.85 4.23
N ALA A 349 -2.14 -4.23 3.32
CA ALA A 349 -2.54 -2.98 2.68
C ALA A 349 -3.84 -3.12 1.89
N SER A 350 -4.01 -4.22 1.16
CA SER A 350 -5.24 -4.52 0.43
C SER A 350 -6.45 -4.65 1.37
N PHE A 351 -6.29 -5.37 2.49
CA PHE A 351 -7.32 -5.45 3.53
C PHE A 351 -7.60 -4.08 4.17
N GLN A 352 -6.57 -3.27 4.46
CA GLN A 352 -6.72 -1.90 4.99
C GLN A 352 -7.45 -0.98 4.00
N ALA A 353 -7.18 -1.09 2.69
CA ALA A 353 -7.84 -0.32 1.64
C ALA A 353 -9.32 -0.72 1.48
N VAL A 354 -9.62 -2.02 1.48
CA VAL A 354 -10.99 -2.55 1.51
C VAL A 354 -11.71 -2.03 2.76
N PHE A 355 -11.14 -2.21 3.95
CA PHE A 355 -11.74 -1.79 5.21
C PHE A 355 -12.02 -0.28 5.23
N LYS A 356 -11.04 0.55 4.84
CA LYS A 356 -11.19 2.01 4.74
C LYS A 356 -12.29 2.46 3.77
N ALA A 357 -12.61 1.66 2.74
CA ALA A 357 -13.64 1.98 1.75
C ALA A 357 -15.05 1.50 2.11
N TYR A 358 -15.18 0.47 2.95
CA TYR A 358 -16.47 -0.01 3.45
C TYR A 358 -16.86 0.56 4.83
N THR A 359 -15.89 0.98 5.65
CA THR A 359 -16.15 1.70 6.90
C THR A 359 -16.56 3.15 6.63
N LYS A 360 -17.72 3.58 7.14
CA LYS A 360 -18.03 5.01 7.23
C LYS A 360 -17.00 5.69 8.12
N ARG A 361 -16.18 6.58 7.57
CA ARG A 361 -15.58 7.65 8.35
C ARG A 361 -16.66 8.67 8.68
N TYR A 362 -16.75 9.00 9.96
CA TYR A 362 -17.42 10.19 10.45
C TYR A 362 -16.33 11.25 10.62
N GLU A 363 -16.68 12.52 10.42
CA GLU A 363 -15.78 13.61 10.78
C GLU A 363 -15.56 13.61 12.30
N LEU A 364 -14.31 13.84 12.70
CA LEU A 364 -13.98 13.96 14.12
C LEU A 364 -14.38 15.37 14.56
N ILE A 365 -14.99 15.47 15.75
CA ILE A 365 -15.21 16.76 16.39
C ILE A 365 -13.83 17.33 16.72
N ASP A 366 -13.50 18.48 16.15
CA ASP A 366 -12.29 19.21 16.52
C ASP A 366 -12.40 19.66 17.98
N SER A 367 -11.65 18.97 18.83
CA SER A 367 -11.58 19.22 20.26
C SER A 367 -10.12 19.14 20.68
N PRO A 368 -9.62 20.10 21.49
CA PRO A 368 -8.24 20.08 21.97
C PRO A 368 -7.92 18.84 22.83
N LEU A 369 -8.93 18.08 23.27
CA LEU A 369 -8.76 16.80 23.98
C LEU A 369 -8.38 15.62 23.06
N LEU A 370 -8.56 15.73 21.74
CA LEU A 370 -8.14 14.70 20.77
C LEU A 370 -6.71 14.90 20.24
N SER A 371 -6.01 15.95 20.67
CA SER A 371 -4.66 16.26 20.25
C SER A 371 -3.73 16.46 21.45
N ASP A 372 -2.64 15.70 21.51
CA ASP A 372 -1.55 15.99 22.44
C ASP A 372 -1.08 17.45 22.28
N PRO A 373 -0.70 18.14 23.38
CA PRO A 373 -0.26 19.54 23.33
C PRO A 373 1.05 19.65 22.54
N LYS A 374 0.92 19.92 21.23
CA LYS A 374 2.04 20.08 20.30
C LYS A 374 2.96 21.18 20.82
N PRO A 375 4.23 20.88 21.19
CA PRO A 375 5.12 21.89 21.74
C PRO A 375 5.38 22.96 20.68
N VAL A 376 4.94 24.20 20.94
CA VAL A 376 5.07 25.33 20.02
C VAL A 376 6.54 25.71 19.88
N LYS A 377 7.24 25.01 18.98
CA LYS A 377 8.58 25.34 18.55
C LYS A 377 8.53 26.67 17.80
N LYS A 378 8.62 27.79 18.53
CA LYS A 378 8.87 29.13 17.97
C LYS A 378 9.92 28.99 16.87
N SER A 379 9.53 29.33 15.63
CA SER A 379 10.40 29.24 14.45
C SER A 379 11.74 29.90 14.74
N THR A 380 12.84 29.39 14.17
CA THR A 380 14.17 29.99 14.31
C THR A 380 14.17 31.47 13.90
N MET A 381 13.32 31.84 12.94
CA MET A 381 13.10 33.22 12.52
C MET A 381 12.40 34.06 13.60
N VAL A 382 11.36 33.51 14.24
CA VAL A 382 10.64 34.17 15.36
C VAL A 382 11.58 34.34 16.55
N LYS A 383 12.35 33.30 16.92
CA LYS A 383 13.37 33.38 17.98
C LYS A 383 14.45 34.41 17.66
N GLY A 384 14.88 34.50 16.40
CA GLY A 384 15.85 35.49 15.95
C GLY A 384 15.32 36.93 16.05
N VAL A 385 14.09 37.17 15.61
CA VAL A 385 13.43 38.49 15.71
C VAL A 385 13.16 38.87 17.17
N GLU A 386 12.73 37.92 18.00
CA GLU A 386 12.48 38.13 19.43
C GLU A 386 13.78 38.44 20.18
N ALA A 387 14.86 37.68 19.95
CA ALA A 387 16.17 37.95 20.52
C ALA A 387 16.77 39.28 20.03
N PHE A 388 16.60 39.63 18.74
CA PHE A 388 17.03 40.92 18.20
C PHE A 388 16.25 42.10 18.81
N ASN A 389 14.93 41.96 18.96
CA ASN A 389 14.10 42.97 19.63
C ASN A 389 14.55 43.17 21.09
N GLU A 390 14.90 42.10 21.78
CA GLU A 390 15.34 42.14 23.17
C GLU A 390 16.78 42.68 23.35
N HIS A 391 17.73 42.29 22.50
CA HIS A 391 19.15 42.63 22.66
C HIS A 391 19.59 43.87 21.88
N VAL A 392 18.82 44.31 20.88
CA VAL A 392 19.17 45.45 20.02
C VAL A 392 18.12 46.56 20.12
N VAL A 393 16.84 46.25 19.96
CA VAL A 393 15.78 47.29 19.88
C VAL A 393 15.44 47.86 21.26
N LYS A 394 15.17 47.03 22.28
CA LYS A 394 14.91 47.50 23.65
C LYS A 394 16.05 48.39 24.19
N PRO A 395 17.33 47.97 24.20
CA PRO A 395 18.39 48.76 24.84
C PRO A 395 18.62 50.10 24.14
N VAL A 396 18.56 50.13 22.79
CA VAL A 396 18.67 51.37 22.02
C VAL A 396 17.48 52.30 22.29
N SER A 397 16.26 51.77 22.35
CA SER A 397 15.06 52.55 22.69
C SER A 397 15.15 53.17 24.08
N ASP A 398 15.58 52.38 25.09
CA ASP A 398 15.64 52.82 26.48
C ASP A 398 16.77 53.83 26.76
N HIS A 399 17.89 53.73 26.06
CA HIS A 399 18.99 54.70 26.16
C HIS A 399 18.84 55.91 25.20
N MET A 400 17.83 55.93 24.32
CA MET A 400 17.61 57.05 23.41
C MET A 400 17.14 58.31 24.16
N PRO A 401 17.82 59.46 24.03
CA PRO A 401 17.46 60.68 24.74
C PRO A 401 16.07 61.18 24.34
N ARG A 402 15.33 61.76 25.29
CA ARG A 402 13.92 62.17 25.11
C ARG A 402 13.63 63.08 23.90
N ALA A 403 14.63 63.81 23.41
CA ALA A 403 14.51 64.66 22.22
C ALA A 403 14.48 63.87 20.89
N ALA A 404 15.03 62.66 20.85
CA ALA A 404 15.08 61.82 19.65
C ALA A 404 13.93 60.80 19.57
N ARG A 405 13.17 60.60 20.67
CA ARG A 405 11.96 59.77 20.65
C ARG A 405 10.85 60.48 19.86
N GLY A 406 10.50 59.93 18.69
CA GLY A 406 9.46 60.45 17.80
C GLY A 406 8.08 60.56 18.45
N SER A 407 7.15 61.28 17.80
CA SER A 407 5.81 61.57 18.34
C SER A 407 5.00 60.32 18.74
N SER A 408 5.22 59.19 18.08
CA SER A 408 4.64 57.89 18.44
C SER A 408 4.92 57.46 19.89
N ALA A 409 6.09 57.79 20.45
CA ALA A 409 6.45 57.48 21.84
C ALA A 409 5.65 58.30 22.89
N ARG A 410 4.80 59.24 22.46
CA ARG A 410 3.83 59.95 23.32
C ARG A 410 2.44 59.31 23.32
N VAL A 411 2.14 58.40 22.39
CA VAL A 411 0.90 57.63 22.40
C VAL A 411 1.06 56.51 23.43
N ARG A 412 0.56 56.74 24.65
CA ARG A 412 0.31 55.64 25.59
C ARG A 412 -0.85 54.82 25.06
N VAL A 413 -0.52 53.79 24.29
CA VAL A 413 -1.43 52.66 24.06
C VAL A 413 -1.84 52.14 25.44
N HIS A 414 -3.11 52.27 25.78
CA HIS A 414 -3.65 51.73 27.02
C HIS A 414 -3.99 50.27 26.74
N ASP A 415 -3.40 49.32 27.47
CA ASP A 415 -3.56 47.89 27.17
C ASP A 415 -5.05 47.48 27.16
N ALA A 416 -5.86 48.02 28.07
CA ALA A 416 -7.31 47.80 28.12
C ALA A 416 -8.10 48.41 26.94
N THR A 417 -7.51 49.32 26.16
CA THR A 417 -8.10 49.85 24.91
C THR A 417 -7.67 49.00 23.72
N VAL A 418 -6.40 48.58 23.64
CA VAL A 418 -5.92 47.71 22.54
C VAL A 418 -6.39 46.26 22.70
N SER A 419 -6.53 45.73 23.91
CA SER A 419 -7.20 44.44 24.12
C SER A 419 -8.67 44.50 23.70
N ARG A 420 -9.33 45.64 23.92
CA ARG A 420 -10.74 45.86 23.52
C ARG A 420 -10.91 46.09 22.02
N GLU A 421 -9.95 46.72 21.35
CA GLU A 421 -9.88 46.74 19.89
C GLU A 421 -9.53 45.37 19.31
N LEU A 422 -8.67 44.59 19.97
CA LEU A 422 -8.33 43.23 19.54
C LEU A 422 -9.50 42.26 19.72
N ASP A 423 -10.24 42.33 20.83
CA ASP A 423 -11.51 41.60 21.02
C ASP A 423 -12.52 42.03 19.94
N TYR A 424 -12.74 43.34 19.76
CA TYR A 424 -13.67 43.86 18.76
C TYR A 424 -13.27 43.48 17.32
N ALA A 425 -11.97 43.43 17.02
CA ALA A 425 -11.45 42.92 15.75
C ALA A 425 -11.60 41.40 15.64
N HIS A 426 -11.41 40.63 16.71
CA HIS A 426 -11.62 39.18 16.73
C HIS A 426 -13.08 38.82 16.48
N THR A 427 -14.02 39.39 17.24
CA THR A 427 -15.46 39.15 17.05
C THR A 427 -15.94 39.58 15.67
N ARG A 428 -15.33 40.64 15.10
CA ARG A 428 -15.62 41.05 13.72
C ARG A 428 -14.97 40.16 12.66
N LEU A 429 -13.85 39.50 12.98
CA LEU A 429 -13.20 38.51 12.10
C LEU A 429 -13.91 37.15 12.12
N GLU A 430 -14.73 36.85 13.13
CA GLU A 430 -15.65 35.71 13.12
C GLU A 430 -16.78 35.89 12.09
N ASP A 431 -17.16 37.13 11.75
CA ASP A 431 -18.14 37.47 10.69
C ASP A 431 -17.53 37.51 9.27
N TYR A 432 -16.20 37.39 9.12
CA TYR A 432 -15.55 37.33 7.80
C TYR A 432 -15.38 35.88 7.34
N ALA A 433 -15.98 35.55 6.20
CA ALA A 433 -15.87 34.25 5.55
C ALA A 433 -14.42 33.73 5.54
N THR A 434 -14.26 32.52 6.06
CA THR A 434 -12.97 31.80 6.08
C THR A 434 -12.46 31.56 4.66
N SER A 435 -11.18 31.21 4.52
CA SER A 435 -10.62 30.85 3.21
C SER A 435 -11.32 29.66 2.56
N GLU A 436 -12.01 28.82 3.35
CA GLU A 436 -12.75 27.65 2.91
C GLU A 436 -14.14 28.05 2.36
N GLU A 437 -14.85 28.95 3.05
CA GLU A 437 -16.12 29.53 2.57
C GLU A 437 -15.94 30.44 1.34
N LEU A 438 -14.80 31.11 1.21
CA LEU A 438 -14.46 31.88 0.01
C LEU A 438 -14.24 30.99 -1.22
N ASP A 439 -13.65 29.81 -1.05
CA ASP A 439 -13.47 28.82 -2.13
C ASP A 439 -14.79 28.09 -2.49
N GLU A 440 -15.72 27.90 -1.55
CA GLU A 440 -17.10 27.43 -1.87
C GLU A 440 -17.97 28.51 -2.54
N SER A 441 -17.61 29.79 -2.39
CA SER A 441 -18.35 30.88 -3.01
C SER A 441 -18.25 30.83 -4.54
N ARG A 442 -19.39 30.66 -5.23
CA ARG A 442 -19.42 30.60 -6.71
C ARG A 442 -18.76 31.85 -7.29
N THR A 443 -17.72 31.67 -8.10
CA THR A 443 -17.00 32.76 -8.77
C THR A 443 -17.90 33.53 -9.74
N VAL A 444 -18.58 34.57 -9.25
CA VAL A 444 -19.37 35.47 -10.09
C VAL A 444 -18.40 36.33 -10.92
N ALA A 445 -18.32 36.05 -12.22
CA ALA A 445 -17.47 36.80 -13.12
C ALA A 445 -17.88 38.28 -13.17
N ILE A 446 -17.01 39.16 -12.69
CA ILE A 446 -17.24 40.61 -12.71
C ILE A 446 -17.32 41.08 -14.18
N PRO A 447 -18.45 41.65 -14.63
CA PRO A 447 -18.55 42.18 -15.99
C PRO A 447 -17.62 43.40 -16.13
N LYS A 448 -16.76 43.37 -17.16
CA LYS A 448 -15.62 44.31 -17.35
C LYS A 448 -15.97 45.80 -17.39
N ASN A 449 -17.25 46.17 -17.44
CA ASN A 449 -17.72 47.56 -17.56
C ASN A 449 -18.28 48.14 -16.24
N ALA A 450 -18.24 47.39 -15.13
CA ALA A 450 -18.78 47.85 -13.83
C ALA A 450 -17.98 49.02 -13.20
N ALA A 451 -16.70 49.18 -13.55
CA ALA A 451 -15.80 50.21 -13.00
C ALA A 451 -16.04 51.64 -13.55
N ALA A 452 -17.28 51.95 -13.95
CA ALA A 452 -17.64 53.18 -14.65
C ALA A 452 -18.99 53.78 -14.17
N SER A 453 -19.30 53.70 -12.88
CA SER A 453 -20.44 54.43 -12.31
C SER A 453 -20.27 54.82 -10.84
N LYS A 454 -20.72 56.05 -10.52
CA LYS A 454 -21.01 56.59 -9.18
C LYS A 454 -19.86 56.63 -8.16
N SER A 455 -19.14 57.75 -8.20
CA SER A 455 -18.70 58.41 -6.95
C SER A 455 -19.91 58.71 -6.06
N ALA A 456 -19.84 58.37 -4.76
CA ALA A 456 -20.78 58.82 -3.74
C ALA A 456 -20.14 58.73 -2.33
N GLY A 457 -20.09 59.87 -1.62
CA GLY A 457 -20.01 59.99 -0.15
C GLY A 457 -18.98 59.18 0.64
N LYS A 458 -17.93 59.85 1.15
CA LYS A 458 -17.39 59.51 2.48
C LYS A 458 -18.37 60.00 3.55
N PRO A 459 -18.74 59.19 4.55
CA PRO A 459 -19.24 59.70 5.82
C PRO A 459 -18.08 60.23 6.68
N ASP A 460 -18.33 61.28 7.46
CA ASP A 460 -17.33 61.87 8.35
C ASP A 460 -17.13 61.10 9.65
N LEU A 461 -15.95 61.28 10.26
CA LEU A 461 -15.58 60.75 11.57
C LEU A 461 -15.55 61.88 12.61
N ASN A 462 -16.67 62.10 13.30
CA ASN A 462 -16.68 62.82 14.57
C ASN A 462 -17.85 62.35 15.47
N PRO A 463 -17.62 62.01 16.75
CA PRO A 463 -18.68 61.65 17.68
C PRO A 463 -19.20 62.88 18.44
N ASP A 464 -20.52 63.05 18.51
CA ASP A 464 -21.17 64.03 19.38
C ASP A 464 -22.17 63.34 20.32
N VAL A 465 -22.34 63.92 21.52
CA VAL A 465 -23.06 63.31 22.64
C VAL A 465 -24.49 63.85 22.72
N GLY A 466 -25.48 62.96 22.77
CA GLY A 466 -26.89 63.30 22.96
C GLY A 466 -27.60 62.29 23.86
N ASP A 467 -28.16 62.76 24.97
CA ASP A 467 -28.98 62.00 25.92
C ASP A 467 -30.47 62.05 25.48
N GLY A 468 -31.27 61.05 25.85
CA GLY A 468 -32.71 61.01 25.53
C GLY A 468 -33.36 59.63 25.56
N LYS A 469 -34.38 59.47 26.39
CA LYS A 469 -35.33 58.35 26.38
C LYS A 469 -36.53 58.71 25.49
N ASP A 470 -37.22 57.74 24.89
CA ASP A 470 -38.48 57.20 25.44
C ASP A 470 -39.09 56.12 24.52
N ASN A 471 -40.41 55.89 24.56
CA ASN A 471 -41.04 54.57 24.47
C ASN A 471 -42.20 54.50 23.43
N THR A 472 -42.71 53.28 23.19
CA THR A 472 -44.03 52.91 22.61
C THR A 472 -44.40 53.17 21.14
N GLY A 473 -45.14 52.22 20.54
CA GLY A 473 -45.98 52.37 19.34
C GLY A 473 -45.63 51.45 18.14
N MET A 474 -46.56 50.96 17.29
CA MET A 474 -47.74 50.06 17.46
C MET A 474 -48.51 49.97 16.10
N SER A 475 -49.10 48.81 15.74
CA SER A 475 -49.87 48.53 14.49
C SER A 475 -49.04 48.50 13.16
N ALA A 476 -49.19 47.57 12.20
CA ALA A 476 -50.34 46.89 11.52
C ALA A 476 -50.92 47.73 10.35
N ASN A 477 -51.45 47.21 9.23
CA ASN A 477 -51.50 45.91 8.49
C ASN A 477 -52.48 46.16 7.29
N GLU A 478 -52.65 45.20 6.36
CA GLU A 478 -53.69 45.19 5.28
C GLU A 478 -53.43 46.17 4.09
N THR A 479 -53.93 45.98 2.87
CA THR A 479 -54.86 44.97 2.29
C THR A 479 -54.48 44.62 0.82
N GLY A 480 -55.08 43.57 0.23
CA GLY A 480 -55.06 43.28 -1.24
C GLY A 480 -56.14 44.06 -2.02
N PRO A 481 -56.63 43.60 -3.20
CA PRO A 481 -56.51 42.28 -3.88
C PRO A 481 -55.68 42.40 -5.21
N GLU A 482 -55.87 41.78 -6.39
CA GLU A 482 -56.87 40.86 -6.98
C GLU A 482 -56.31 40.06 -8.20
N SER A 483 -57.16 39.50 -9.07
CA SER A 483 -56.84 38.82 -10.36
C SER A 483 -58.09 38.84 -11.27
N PRO A 484 -58.03 38.67 -12.62
CA PRO A 484 -58.29 37.32 -13.18
C PRO A 484 -57.79 36.97 -14.62
N THR A 485 -57.83 35.66 -14.92
CA THR A 485 -58.09 35.02 -16.25
C THR A 485 -57.08 35.02 -17.41
N LYS A 486 -57.27 34.04 -18.31
CA LYS A 486 -56.49 33.61 -19.49
C LYS A 486 -57.49 33.20 -20.61
N PRO A 487 -57.12 33.13 -21.91
CA PRO A 487 -57.05 31.81 -22.56
C PRO A 487 -55.98 31.67 -23.67
N GLU A 488 -56.06 30.58 -24.44
CA GLU A 488 -55.25 30.21 -25.63
C GLU A 488 -55.72 30.97 -26.91
N GLN A 489 -55.24 30.80 -28.15
CA GLN A 489 -54.45 29.75 -28.85
C GLN A 489 -53.98 30.29 -30.23
N THR A 490 -52.81 29.90 -30.78
CA THR A 490 -52.56 29.20 -32.09
C THR A 490 -51.15 29.51 -32.65
N ALA A 491 -50.73 28.89 -33.77
CA ALA A 491 -49.34 28.83 -34.21
C ALA A 491 -49.09 29.10 -35.71
N SER A 492 -47.89 29.61 -36.01
CA SER A 492 -47.11 29.46 -37.25
C SER A 492 -45.68 30.00 -36.98
N GLU A 493 -44.68 29.93 -37.86
CA GLU A 493 -44.05 28.90 -38.71
C GLU A 493 -42.87 29.65 -39.41
N ASP A 494 -41.73 28.99 -39.67
CA ASP A 494 -40.56 29.52 -40.43
C ASP A 494 -39.77 30.76 -39.88
N ALA A 495 -38.44 30.91 -40.10
CA ALA A 495 -37.39 29.96 -40.56
C ALA A 495 -35.97 30.49 -40.27
N LYS A 496 -34.97 29.57 -40.21
CA LYS A 496 -33.49 29.81 -40.26
C LYS A 496 -32.91 30.56 -39.04
N THR A 497 -31.68 30.34 -38.55
CA THR A 497 -30.54 29.45 -38.89
C THR A 497 -29.61 29.36 -37.66
N GLY A 498 -28.88 28.26 -37.44
CA GLY A 498 -27.74 28.27 -36.50
C GLY A 498 -27.41 26.92 -35.84
N ARG A 499 -26.13 26.54 -35.89
CA ARG A 499 -25.58 25.28 -35.33
C ARG A 499 -25.74 25.19 -33.81
N SER A 500 -25.99 23.99 -33.29
CA SER A 500 -25.91 23.69 -31.85
C SER A 500 -24.44 23.60 -31.41
N ALA A 501 -24.03 24.43 -30.46
CA ALA A 501 -22.70 24.37 -29.86
C ALA A 501 -22.67 23.29 -28.76
N ARG A 502 -22.25 22.07 -29.11
CA ARG A 502 -22.09 20.93 -28.18
C ARG A 502 -20.67 20.35 -28.20
N GLU A 503 -19.67 21.18 -28.51
CA GLU A 503 -18.29 20.74 -28.77
C GLU A 503 -17.21 21.47 -27.93
N GLU A 504 -17.52 22.53 -27.18
CA GLU A 504 -16.51 23.39 -26.50
C GLU A 504 -16.12 22.97 -25.07
N TRP A 505 -16.37 21.72 -24.65
CA TRP A 505 -15.87 21.20 -23.37
C TRP A 505 -15.36 19.76 -23.50
N ARG A 506 -14.09 19.63 -23.92
CA ARG A 506 -13.33 18.36 -23.87
C ARG A 506 -11.82 18.58 -23.84
#